data_AF-A0A921BL69-F1
#
_entry.id   AF-A0A921BL69-F1
#
_cell.length_a   1.000
_cell.length_b   1.000
_cell.length_c   1.000
_cell.angle_alpha   90.00
_cell.angle_beta   90.00
_cell.angle_gamma   90.00
#
_symmetry.space_group_name_H-M   'P 1'
#
loop_
_entity.id
_entity.type
_entity.pdbx_description
1 polymer ?
#
loop_
_entity_poly.entity_id
_entity_poly.type
_entity_poly.pdbx_seq_one_letter_code
_entity_poly.pdbx_strand_id
1 'polypeptide(L)'
;MPGTQRLRGGRSDQSIYRFRGADIRNILEFERTFPDATVVVLDQNYRPSQTILDAANAVITKNPGRKPKELWTAPVQATASSASARMTRWTRRRGWRVAPGALRAEGRPWSELAIFYRTNARAGPWRNTGPAWRAVPGSRRHWVLRPARGTDAMAYLKLAANPADEVAARRVLNVPRRGVGDTSVARVDARAVANDSASWGACGPLRKQASPDGRPQGFVPS
;
A
#
# COMPACT_ATOMS: atom_id res chain seq x y z
N MET A 1 -25.23 -17.14 -27.62
CA MET A 1 -24.49 -16.45 -26.54
C MET A 1 -23.93 -15.16 -27.11
N PRO A 2 -24.28 -13.98 -26.59
CA PRO A 2 -23.74 -12.73 -27.14
C PRO A 2 -22.22 -12.69 -26.92
N GLY A 3 -21.49 -12.38 -28.00
CA GLY A 3 -20.03 -12.43 -28.05
C GLY A 3 -19.40 -11.60 -26.93
N THR A 4 -18.50 -12.21 -26.17
CA THR A 4 -17.80 -11.55 -25.07
C THR A 4 -16.88 -10.47 -25.62
N GLN A 5 -17.32 -9.22 -25.65
CA GLN A 5 -16.44 -8.08 -25.94
C GLN A 5 -15.45 -7.91 -24.79
N ARG A 6 -14.17 -8.16 -25.05
CA ARG A 6 -13.08 -7.93 -24.09
C ARG A 6 -12.26 -6.72 -24.51
N LEU A 7 -12.31 -5.66 -23.71
CA LEU A 7 -11.44 -4.50 -23.83
C LEU A 7 -10.36 -4.56 -22.74
N ARG A 8 -9.09 -4.41 -23.13
CA ARG A 8 -7.95 -4.35 -22.20
C ARG A 8 -7.09 -3.15 -22.52
N GLY A 9 -7.04 -2.18 -21.60
CA GLY A 9 -6.11 -1.06 -21.64
C GLY A 9 -4.86 -1.35 -20.81
N GLY A 10 -3.69 -0.92 -21.27
CA GLY A 10 -2.45 -1.06 -20.53
C GLY A 10 -1.27 -0.39 -21.21
N ARG A 11 -0.24 -0.04 -20.43
CA ARG A 11 1.04 0.46 -20.95
C ARG A 11 2.16 -0.44 -20.46
N SER A 12 2.79 -1.17 -21.38
CA SER A 12 3.92 -2.08 -21.10
C SER A 12 5.03 -1.37 -20.31
N ASP A 13 5.37 -0.14 -20.70
CA ASP A 13 6.39 0.71 -20.05
C ASP A 13 6.09 1.06 -18.58
N GLN A 14 4.84 0.90 -18.13
CA GLN A 14 4.41 1.23 -16.76
C GLN A 14 4.19 -0.01 -15.90
N SER A 15 4.63 -1.19 -16.35
CA SER A 15 4.58 -2.41 -15.56
C SER A 15 5.65 -2.40 -14.46
N ILE A 16 5.31 -1.90 -13.28
CA ILE A 16 6.22 -1.81 -12.12
C ILE A 16 5.96 -2.87 -11.04
N TYR A 17 4.95 -3.73 -11.22
CA TYR A 17 4.48 -4.69 -10.21
C TYR A 17 4.93 -6.13 -10.43
N ARG A 18 5.99 -6.36 -11.23
CA ARG A 18 6.53 -7.72 -11.48
C ARG A 18 6.82 -8.49 -10.19
N PHE A 19 7.33 -7.80 -9.16
CA PHE A 19 7.62 -8.38 -7.85
C PHE A 19 6.37 -8.87 -7.07
N ARG A 20 5.16 -8.57 -7.53
CA ARG A 20 3.89 -9.07 -6.96
C ARG A 20 3.17 -10.03 -7.90
N GLY A 21 3.88 -10.60 -8.88
CA GLY A 21 3.32 -11.56 -9.83
C GLY A 21 2.69 -10.95 -11.08
N ALA A 22 2.81 -9.64 -11.31
CA ALA A 22 2.33 -9.05 -12.56
C ALA A 22 3.24 -9.48 -13.73
N ASP A 23 2.65 -10.07 -14.77
CA ASP A 23 3.35 -10.46 -15.98
C ASP A 23 3.08 -9.47 -17.13
N ILE A 24 4.14 -8.93 -17.72
CA ILE A 24 4.09 -8.01 -18.87
C ILE A 24 3.66 -8.73 -20.15
N ARG A 25 3.87 -10.05 -20.24
CA ARG A 25 3.44 -10.89 -21.37
C ARG A 25 1.94 -10.81 -21.60
N ASN A 26 1.15 -10.61 -20.54
CA ASN A 26 -0.30 -10.40 -20.64
C ASN A 26 -0.71 -9.24 -21.56
N ILE A 27 0.17 -8.26 -21.77
CA ILE A 27 -0.06 -7.14 -22.70
C ILE A 27 0.64 -7.41 -24.03
N LEU A 28 1.87 -7.92 -24.00
CA LEU A 28 2.68 -8.13 -25.22
C LEU A 28 2.14 -9.24 -26.12
N GLU A 29 1.58 -10.29 -25.52
CA GLU A 29 1.05 -11.48 -26.20
C GLU A 29 -0.48 -11.41 -26.38
N PHE A 30 -1.10 -10.27 -26.09
CA PHE A 30 -2.56 -10.12 -26.20
C PHE A 30 -3.06 -10.41 -27.62
N GLU A 31 -2.35 -9.91 -28.63
CA GLU A 31 -2.61 -10.16 -30.05
C GLU A 31 -2.49 -11.65 -30.43
N ARG A 32 -1.65 -12.43 -29.71
CA ARG A 32 -1.54 -13.88 -29.94
C ARG A 32 -2.71 -14.65 -29.34
N THR A 33 -3.20 -14.20 -28.19
CA THR A 33 -4.33 -14.85 -27.50
C THR A 33 -5.68 -14.49 -28.13
N PHE A 34 -5.79 -13.31 -28.73
CA PHE A 34 -6.98 -12.82 -29.42
C PHE A 34 -6.61 -12.33 -30.82
N PRO A 35 -6.59 -13.21 -31.83
CA PRO A 35 -6.22 -12.85 -33.21
C PRO A 35 -7.14 -11.78 -33.81
N ASP A 36 -8.42 -11.76 -33.41
CA ASP A 36 -9.42 -10.81 -33.90
C ASP A 36 -9.39 -9.47 -33.13
N ALA A 37 -8.35 -9.20 -32.35
CA ALA A 37 -8.28 -7.99 -31.54
C ALA A 37 -7.87 -6.76 -32.36
N THR A 38 -8.66 -5.69 -32.27
CA THR A 38 -8.27 -4.36 -32.77
C THR A 38 -7.31 -3.69 -31.81
N VAL A 39 -6.10 -3.37 -32.28
CA VAL A 39 -5.10 -2.65 -31.49
C VAL A 39 -5.18 -1.16 -31.80
N VAL A 40 -5.49 -0.36 -30.78
CA VAL A 40 -5.48 1.11 -30.86
C VAL A 40 -4.31 1.64 -30.03
N VAL A 41 -3.37 2.33 -30.68
CA VAL A 41 -2.20 2.92 -30.01
C VAL A 41 -2.47 4.40 -29.74
N LEU A 42 -2.39 4.78 -28.47
CA LEU A 42 -2.46 6.19 -28.03
C LEU A 42 -1.05 6.71 -27.76
N ASP A 43 -0.55 7.57 -28.64
CA ASP A 43 0.79 8.16 -28.65
C ASP A 43 0.80 9.63 -28.18
N GLN A 44 -0.29 10.36 -28.38
CA GLN A 44 -0.45 11.73 -27.89
C GLN A 44 -0.63 11.77 -26.36
N ASN A 45 0.16 12.62 -25.70
CA ASN A 45 0.04 12.92 -24.27
C ASN A 45 -0.52 14.33 -24.05
N TYR A 46 -1.41 14.45 -23.08
CA TYR A 46 -2.02 15.73 -22.70
C TYR A 46 -1.59 16.22 -21.30
N ARG A 47 -0.66 15.51 -20.63
CA ARG A 47 -0.28 15.79 -19.23
C ARG A 47 1.07 16.51 -19.10
N PRO A 48 2.20 15.97 -19.59
CA PRO A 48 3.49 16.61 -19.42
C PRO A 48 3.79 17.60 -20.56
N SER A 49 4.65 18.58 -20.31
CA SER A 49 5.26 19.37 -21.38
C SER A 49 6.19 18.52 -22.24
N GLN A 50 6.47 18.96 -23.47
CA GLN A 50 7.36 18.26 -24.40
C GLN A 50 8.72 17.98 -23.77
N THR A 51 9.31 18.93 -23.03
CA THR A 51 10.60 18.75 -22.34
C THR A 51 10.60 17.56 -21.36
N ILE A 52 9.53 17.35 -20.59
CA ILE A 52 9.43 16.21 -19.68
C ILE A 52 9.25 14.92 -20.46
N LEU A 53 8.49 14.98 -21.56
CA LEU A 53 8.20 13.84 -22.42
C LEU A 53 9.47 13.34 -23.13
N ASP A 54 10.30 14.25 -23.63
CA ASP A 54 11.59 13.95 -24.26
C ASP A 54 12.52 13.24 -23.27
N ALA A 55 12.62 13.76 -22.04
CA ALA A 55 13.42 13.13 -20.99
C ALA A 55 12.89 11.73 -20.64
N ALA A 56 11.57 11.54 -20.60
CA ALA A 56 10.97 10.23 -20.35
C ALA A 56 11.23 9.25 -21.51
N ASN A 57 11.11 9.71 -22.76
CA ASN A 57 11.38 8.93 -23.97
C ASN A 57 12.87 8.51 -24.04
N ALA A 58 13.80 9.40 -23.70
CA ALA A 58 15.23 9.11 -23.66
C ALA A 58 15.62 8.06 -22.59
N VAL A 59 14.87 7.96 -21.50
CA VAL A 59 15.09 6.94 -20.47
C VAL A 59 14.46 5.60 -20.87
N ILE A 60 13.23 5.61 -21.38
CA ILE A 60 12.48 4.37 -21.64
C ILE A 60 12.99 3.58 -22.85
N THR A 61 13.59 4.26 -23.82
CA THR A 61 14.18 3.64 -25.03
C THR A 61 15.34 2.69 -24.71
N LYS A 62 15.95 2.81 -23.53
CA LYS A 62 17.03 1.92 -23.07
C LYS A 62 16.54 0.55 -22.60
N ASN A 63 15.22 0.33 -22.48
CA ASN A 63 14.67 -0.93 -22.00
C ASN A 63 14.64 -2.00 -23.12
N PRO A 64 15.25 -3.18 -22.90
CA PRO A 64 15.23 -4.27 -23.88
C PRO A 64 13.84 -4.91 -23.99
N GLY A 65 13.49 -5.40 -25.19
CA GLY A 65 12.22 -6.12 -25.42
C GLY A 65 10.97 -5.24 -25.43
N ARG A 66 11.14 -3.92 -25.53
CA ARG A 66 10.05 -2.95 -25.61
C ARG A 66 9.52 -2.86 -27.05
N LYS A 67 8.20 -2.94 -27.24
CA LYS A 67 7.56 -2.55 -28.51
C LYS A 67 7.80 -1.04 -28.74
N PRO A 68 8.35 -0.62 -29.90
CA PRO A 68 8.66 0.78 -30.15
C PRO A 68 7.38 1.63 -30.07
N LYS A 69 7.48 2.71 -29.31
CA LYS A 69 6.40 3.67 -29.10
C LYS A 69 7.03 5.00 -28.71
N GLU A 70 6.74 6.04 -29.44
CA GLU A 70 7.14 7.39 -29.11
C GLU A 70 5.93 8.18 -28.66
N LEU A 71 6.11 8.96 -27.60
CA LEU A 71 5.09 9.82 -27.07
C LEU A 71 5.37 11.26 -27.48
N TRP A 72 4.34 11.97 -27.94
CA TRP A 72 4.43 13.39 -28.30
C TRP A 72 3.30 14.18 -27.62
N THR A 73 3.47 15.50 -27.49
CA THR A 73 2.39 16.41 -27.04
C THR A 73 2.15 17.49 -28.09
N ALA A 74 0.90 17.90 -28.24
CA ALA A 74 0.60 19.09 -29.04
C ALA A 74 1.18 20.34 -28.35
N PRO A 75 1.62 21.35 -29.10
CA PRO A 75 1.98 22.64 -28.54
C PRO A 75 0.75 23.28 -27.90
N VAL A 76 0.71 23.36 -26.58
CA VAL A 76 -0.26 24.17 -25.86
C VAL A 76 0.17 25.63 -26.03
N GLN A 77 -0.74 26.52 -26.45
CA GLN A 77 -0.49 27.97 -26.41
C GLN A 77 0.07 28.31 -25.02
N ALA A 78 1.28 28.86 -25.00
CA ALA A 78 2.14 28.89 -23.84
C ALA A 78 1.53 29.67 -22.67
N THR A 79 0.81 28.99 -21.77
CA THR A 79 0.68 29.48 -20.40
C THR A 79 2.03 29.29 -19.73
N ALA A 80 2.70 30.41 -19.45
CA ALA A 80 4.07 30.57 -18.98
C ALA A 80 4.40 29.81 -17.68
N SER A 81 4.49 28.49 -17.77
CA SER A 81 5.13 27.65 -16.78
C SER A 81 5.88 26.54 -17.51
N SER A 82 7.00 26.93 -18.10
CA SER A 82 8.02 25.99 -18.56
C SER A 82 8.41 25.11 -17.39
N ALA A 83 7.93 23.86 -17.40
CA ALA A 83 8.29 22.89 -16.39
C ALA A 83 9.80 22.64 -16.50
N SER A 84 10.58 23.31 -15.66
CA SER A 84 12.03 23.14 -15.64
C SER A 84 12.37 21.79 -14.99
N ALA A 85 12.85 20.84 -15.78
CA ALA A 85 13.42 19.61 -15.28
C ALA A 85 14.80 19.94 -14.65
N ARG A 86 14.80 20.34 -13.38
CA ARG A 86 16.04 20.60 -12.63
C ARG A 86 16.56 19.32 -12.00
N MET A 87 17.49 18.65 -12.67
CA MET A 87 18.26 17.55 -12.08
C MET A 87 19.19 18.12 -11.00
N THR A 88 18.89 17.87 -9.72
CA THR A 88 19.79 18.27 -8.63
C THR A 88 20.31 17.03 -7.93
N ARG A 89 21.64 16.91 -7.83
CA ARG A 89 22.29 15.88 -7.01
C ARG A 89 22.07 16.18 -5.53
N TRP A 90 21.66 15.16 -4.77
CA TRP A 90 21.65 15.22 -3.31
C TRP A 90 23.07 15.48 -2.81
N THR A 91 23.26 16.53 -2.01
CA THR A 91 24.53 16.77 -1.30
C THR A 91 24.25 16.97 0.18
N ARG A 92 25.03 16.30 1.02
CA ARG A 92 24.91 16.34 2.49
C ARG A 92 24.94 17.77 3.06
N ARG A 93 25.57 18.72 2.34
CA ARG A 93 25.66 20.15 2.69
C ARG A 93 24.49 21.03 2.22
N ARG A 94 23.75 20.69 1.16
CA ARG A 94 22.72 21.59 0.58
C ARG A 94 21.30 21.05 0.68
N GLY A 95 21.11 19.84 1.21
CA GLY A 95 19.83 19.16 1.14
C GLY A 95 19.36 18.97 -0.31
N TRP A 96 18.12 18.56 -0.49
CA TRP A 96 17.48 18.63 -1.80
C TRP A 96 17.23 20.11 -2.11
N ARG A 97 17.96 20.71 -3.07
CA ARG A 97 17.90 22.17 -3.34
C ARG A 97 16.50 22.65 -3.72
N VAL A 98 15.62 21.77 -4.17
CA VAL A 98 14.20 22.08 -4.41
C VAL A 98 13.42 21.68 -3.16
N ALA A 99 13.62 22.42 -2.08
CA ALA A 99 12.74 22.30 -0.92
C ALA A 99 11.35 22.78 -1.38
N PRO A 100 10.27 22.02 -1.13
CA PRO A 100 8.90 22.45 -1.42
C PRO A 100 8.58 23.86 -0.92
N GLY A 101 9.26 24.31 0.15
CA GLY A 101 9.18 25.68 0.67
C GLY A 101 9.56 26.77 -0.33
N ALA A 102 10.51 26.54 -1.25
CA ALA A 102 10.88 27.52 -2.28
C ALA A 102 9.76 27.69 -3.32
N LEU A 103 9.22 26.59 -3.84
CA LEU A 103 8.08 26.62 -4.77
C LEU A 103 6.83 27.20 -4.10
N ARG A 104 6.68 26.98 -2.79
CA ARG A 104 5.63 27.61 -2.00
C ARG A 104 5.82 29.12 -1.87
N ALA A 105 7.05 29.59 -1.65
CA ALA A 105 7.38 31.01 -1.62
C ALA A 105 7.14 31.68 -2.98
N GLU A 106 7.31 30.94 -4.08
CA GLU A 106 6.93 31.35 -5.44
C GLU A 106 5.40 31.29 -5.69
N GLY A 107 4.58 31.01 -4.67
CA GLY A 107 3.11 31.08 -4.74
C GLY A 107 2.41 29.77 -5.13
N ARG A 108 3.12 28.65 -5.34
CA ARG A 108 2.47 27.38 -5.69
C ARG A 108 1.65 26.81 -4.52
N PRO A 109 0.43 26.32 -4.77
CA PRO A 109 -0.36 25.65 -3.74
C PRO A 109 0.23 24.28 -3.39
N TRP A 110 0.12 23.88 -2.12
CA TRP A 110 0.59 22.56 -1.66
C TRP A 110 -0.08 21.39 -2.40
N SER A 111 -1.29 21.59 -2.92
CA SER A 111 -2.04 20.60 -3.69
C SER A 111 -1.43 20.28 -5.06
N GLU A 112 -0.58 21.15 -5.60
CA GLU A 112 0.09 20.97 -6.89
C GLU A 112 1.50 20.36 -6.74
N LEU A 113 1.95 20.15 -5.51
CA LEU A 113 3.30 19.66 -5.21
C LEU A 113 3.26 18.19 -4.78
N ALA A 114 4.05 17.35 -5.44
CA ALA A 114 4.21 15.94 -5.11
C ALA A 114 5.69 15.56 -4.97
N ILE A 115 6.01 14.75 -3.95
CA ILE A 115 7.36 14.21 -3.72
C ILE A 115 7.33 12.70 -3.93
N PHE A 116 8.07 12.23 -4.94
CA PHE A 116 8.23 10.80 -5.22
C PHE A 116 9.54 10.28 -4.63
N TYR A 117 9.50 9.09 -4.02
CA TYR A 117 10.66 8.42 -3.48
C TYR A 117 10.55 6.90 -3.69
N ARG A 118 11.69 6.22 -3.83
CA ARG A 118 11.73 4.77 -4.10
C ARG A 118 11.33 3.91 -2.89
N THR A 119 11.63 4.36 -1.68
CA THR A 119 11.44 3.57 -0.45
C THR A 119 10.89 4.43 0.68
N ASN A 120 9.92 3.91 1.44
CA ASN A 120 9.27 4.61 2.55
C ASN A 120 10.22 5.09 3.66
N ALA A 121 11.38 4.43 3.83
CA ALA A 121 12.40 4.85 4.79
C ALA A 121 12.94 6.27 4.49
N ARG A 122 12.92 6.70 3.23
CA ARG A 122 13.40 8.02 2.79
C ARG A 122 12.39 9.14 3.00
N ALA A 123 11.19 8.84 3.50
CA ALA A 123 10.15 9.84 3.74
C ALA A 123 10.38 10.68 5.01
N GLY A 124 11.22 10.21 5.95
CA GLY A 124 11.43 10.86 7.26
C GLY A 124 11.78 12.35 7.18
N PRO A 125 12.83 12.76 6.43
CA PRO A 125 13.26 14.16 6.34
C PRO A 125 12.20 15.13 5.77
N TRP A 126 11.18 14.62 5.07
CA TRP A 126 10.17 15.42 4.38
C TRP A 126 8.89 15.63 5.19
N ARG A 127 8.73 14.93 6.31
CA ARG A 127 7.49 14.98 7.09
C ARG A 127 7.22 16.35 7.71
N ASN A 128 8.27 17.11 8.00
CA ASN A 128 8.18 18.39 8.70
C ASN A 128 8.32 19.60 7.76
N THR A 129 8.34 19.39 6.44
CA THR A 129 8.59 20.47 5.47
C THR A 129 7.33 21.19 4.99
N GLY A 130 6.13 20.86 5.51
CA GLY A 130 4.87 21.50 5.11
C GLY A 130 3.68 21.09 5.98
N PRO A 131 2.59 21.88 5.97
CA PRO A 131 1.53 21.83 6.97
C PRO A 131 0.60 20.61 6.92
N ALA A 132 0.64 19.79 5.87
CA ALA A 132 -0.15 18.57 5.79
C ALA A 132 0.48 17.57 4.81
N TRP A 133 1.41 16.74 5.30
CA TRP A 133 1.92 15.62 4.52
C TRP A 133 0.83 14.55 4.39
N ARG A 134 0.03 14.62 3.33
CA ARG A 134 -0.99 13.60 3.05
C ARG A 134 -0.30 12.38 2.46
N ALA A 135 -0.02 11.40 3.31
CA ALA A 135 0.43 10.09 2.83
C ALA A 135 -0.66 9.53 1.88
N VAL A 136 -0.25 9.09 0.70
CA VAL A 136 -1.18 8.53 -0.29
C VAL A 136 -1.91 7.32 0.35
N PRO A 137 -3.26 7.28 0.29
CA PRO A 137 -4.05 6.12 0.70
C PRO A 137 -3.52 4.84 0.00
N GLY A 138 -3.39 3.73 0.72
CA GLY A 138 -2.82 2.49 0.18
C GLY A 138 -1.38 2.16 0.61
N SER A 139 -0.56 3.15 0.99
CA SER A 139 0.83 2.90 1.47
C SER A 139 0.82 2.14 2.82
N ARG A 140 1.64 1.11 3.08
CA ARG A 140 1.62 0.38 4.40
C ARG A 140 1.51 1.30 5.64
N ARG A 141 2.05 2.51 5.56
CA ARG A 141 1.94 3.56 6.58
C ARG A 141 0.54 4.18 6.73
N HIS A 142 -0.33 4.26 5.73
CA HIS A 142 -1.71 4.74 5.93
C HIS A 142 -2.52 3.85 6.88
N TRP A 143 -2.33 2.52 6.82
CA TRP A 143 -2.95 1.59 7.78
C TRP A 143 -2.26 1.61 9.13
N VAL A 144 -0.91 1.63 9.14
CA VAL A 144 -0.11 1.58 10.36
C VAL A 144 -0.14 2.91 11.16
N LEU A 145 -0.41 4.03 10.50
CA LEU A 145 -0.58 5.34 11.15
C LEU A 145 -2.03 5.59 11.62
N ARG A 146 -3.00 4.70 11.32
CA ARG A 146 -4.26 4.77 12.06
C ARG A 146 -3.94 4.48 13.53
N PRO A 147 -4.52 5.23 14.49
CA PRO A 147 -4.36 4.93 15.90
C PRO A 147 -4.65 3.44 16.13
N ALA A 148 -3.89 2.75 16.98
CA ALA A 148 -4.12 1.33 17.33
C ALA A 148 -5.61 1.02 17.54
N ARG A 149 -6.33 1.97 18.16
CA ARG A 149 -7.78 2.02 18.33
C ARG A 149 -8.61 1.65 17.08
N GLY A 150 -8.24 2.14 15.89
CA GLY A 150 -8.99 1.89 14.65
C GLY A 150 -8.82 0.47 14.12
N THR A 151 -7.68 -0.16 14.38
CA THR A 151 -7.43 -1.58 14.08
C THR A 151 -8.01 -2.51 15.13
N ASP A 152 -8.04 -2.07 16.39
CA ASP A 152 -8.60 -2.83 17.50
C ASP A 152 -10.14 -2.84 17.40
N ALA A 153 -10.76 -1.72 17.03
CA ALA A 153 -12.19 -1.66 16.69
C ALA A 153 -12.56 -2.61 15.54
N MET A 154 -11.73 -2.67 14.49
CA MET A 154 -11.94 -3.61 13.38
C MET A 154 -11.81 -5.08 13.83
N ALA A 155 -10.91 -5.38 14.76
CA ALA A 155 -10.79 -6.72 15.31
C ALA A 155 -12.02 -7.11 16.16
N TYR A 156 -12.61 -6.19 16.91
CA TYR A 156 -13.90 -6.41 17.57
C TYR A 156 -15.03 -6.71 16.57
N LEU A 157 -15.14 -5.92 15.49
CA LEU A 157 -16.14 -6.15 14.45
C LEU A 157 -15.93 -7.49 13.74
N LYS A 158 -14.67 -7.87 13.49
CA LYS A 158 -14.33 -9.17 12.92
C LYS A 158 -14.75 -10.32 13.82
N LEU A 159 -14.55 -10.21 15.13
CA LEU A 159 -14.98 -11.24 16.08
C LEU A 159 -16.50 -11.33 16.20
N ALA A 160 -17.20 -10.20 16.13
CA ALA A 160 -18.66 -10.19 16.12
C ALA A 160 -19.22 -10.89 14.87
N ALA A 161 -18.58 -10.73 13.71
CA ALA A 161 -18.99 -11.38 12.47
C ALA A 161 -18.48 -12.83 12.33
N ASN A 162 -17.27 -13.11 12.83
CA ASN A 162 -16.63 -14.42 12.80
C ASN A 162 -15.94 -14.68 14.15
N PRO A 163 -16.63 -15.36 15.09
CA PRO A 163 -16.08 -15.72 16.40
C PRO A 163 -14.85 -16.64 16.34
N ALA A 164 -14.60 -17.30 15.20
CA ALA A 164 -13.47 -18.20 15.01
C ALA A 164 -12.17 -17.50 14.56
N ASP A 165 -12.17 -16.17 14.36
CA ASP A 165 -10.96 -15.43 13.98
C ASP A 165 -9.98 -15.27 15.16
N GLU A 166 -9.07 -16.24 15.31
CA GLU A 166 -8.05 -16.26 16.39
C GLU A 166 -7.11 -15.04 16.36
N VAL A 167 -6.80 -14.53 15.16
CA VAL A 167 -5.90 -13.39 15.00
C VAL A 167 -6.56 -12.12 15.53
N ALA A 168 -7.86 -11.95 15.26
CA ALA A 168 -8.65 -10.88 15.84
C ALA A 168 -8.80 -11.07 17.36
N ALA A 169 -9.07 -12.29 17.84
CA ALA A 169 -9.23 -12.62 19.27
C ALA A 169 -7.98 -12.26 20.08
N ARG A 170 -6.81 -12.77 19.67
CA ARG A 170 -5.52 -12.47 20.33
C ARG A 170 -5.23 -10.98 20.40
N ARG A 171 -5.61 -10.23 19.35
CA ARG A 171 -5.36 -8.79 19.29
C ARG A 171 -6.17 -8.00 20.33
N VAL A 172 -7.45 -8.30 20.50
CA VAL A 172 -8.34 -7.48 21.36
C VAL A 172 -8.53 -8.07 22.76
N LEU A 173 -8.02 -9.27 23.02
CA LEU A 173 -8.17 -9.97 24.30
C LEU A 173 -7.83 -9.08 25.51
N ASN A 174 -6.73 -8.34 25.43
CA ASN A 174 -6.25 -7.46 26.50
C ASN A 174 -6.38 -5.96 26.16
N VAL A 175 -7.24 -5.59 25.22
CA VAL A 175 -7.49 -4.20 24.83
C VAL A 175 -8.99 -3.92 24.88
N PRO A 176 -9.54 -3.21 25.90
CA PRO A 176 -8.86 -2.58 27.03
C PRO A 176 -8.24 -3.61 28.00
N ARG A 177 -7.33 -3.18 28.88
CA ARG A 177 -6.61 -4.08 29.79
C ARG A 177 -7.60 -4.88 30.65
N ARG A 178 -7.58 -6.21 30.52
CA ARG A 178 -8.43 -7.16 31.26
C ARG A 178 -7.63 -8.01 32.26
N GLY A 179 -6.35 -7.72 32.45
CA GLY A 179 -5.47 -8.51 33.33
C GLY A 179 -5.15 -9.90 32.76
N VAL A 180 -5.35 -10.11 31.46
CA VAL A 180 -4.98 -11.35 30.78
C VAL A 180 -3.50 -11.27 30.40
N GLY A 181 -2.67 -12.05 31.08
CA GLY A 181 -1.24 -12.17 30.80
C GLY A 181 -0.93 -13.22 29.74
N ASP A 182 0.30 -13.18 29.21
CA ASP A 182 0.77 -14.08 28.15
C ASP A 182 0.69 -15.56 28.56
N THR A 183 0.83 -15.86 29.86
CA THR A 183 0.69 -17.20 30.42
C THR A 183 -0.73 -17.76 30.32
N SER A 184 -1.75 -16.92 30.48
CA SER A 184 -3.15 -17.32 30.31
C SER A 184 -3.47 -17.57 28.84
N VAL A 185 -2.91 -16.77 27.92
CA VAL A 185 -3.04 -16.96 26.47
C VAL A 185 -2.42 -18.28 26.03
N ALA A 186 -1.18 -18.55 26.45
CA ALA A 186 -0.49 -19.79 26.12
C ALA A 186 -1.23 -21.05 26.60
N ARG A 187 -1.93 -20.97 27.74
CA ARG A 187 -2.76 -22.08 28.25
C ARG A 187 -4.00 -22.34 27.39
N VAL A 188 -4.65 -21.28 26.89
CA VAL A 188 -5.78 -21.41 25.97
C VAL A 188 -5.33 -22.03 24.65
N ASP A 189 -4.18 -21.60 24.14
CA ASP A 189 -3.57 -22.16 22.92
C ASP A 189 -3.23 -23.65 23.08
N ALA A 190 -2.55 -24.02 24.16
CA ALA A 190 -2.22 -25.42 24.44
C ALA A 190 -3.46 -26.32 24.53
N ARG A 191 -4.57 -25.77 25.03
CA ARG A 191 -5.84 -26.49 25.14
C ARG A 191 -6.62 -26.57 23.83
N ALA A 192 -6.59 -25.53 23.00
CA ALA A 192 -7.16 -25.58 21.66
C ALA A 192 -6.49 -26.67 20.82
N VAL A 193 -5.16 -26.80 20.92
CA VAL A 193 -4.38 -27.86 20.28
C VAL A 193 -4.73 -29.24 20.83
N ALA A 194 -4.84 -29.39 22.17
CA ALA A 194 -5.16 -30.68 22.79
C ALA A 194 -6.57 -31.20 22.48
N ASN A 195 -7.53 -30.30 22.23
CA ASN A 195 -8.93 -30.63 21.94
C ASN A 195 -9.25 -30.65 20.44
N ASP A 196 -8.24 -30.64 19.56
CA ASP A 196 -8.36 -30.55 18.09
C ASP A 196 -9.38 -29.49 17.63
N SER A 197 -9.40 -28.38 18.38
CA SER A 197 -10.42 -27.34 18.25
C SER A 197 -9.93 -26.28 17.29
N ALA A 198 -10.67 -26.05 16.20
CA ALA A 198 -10.32 -25.08 15.17
C ALA A 198 -10.36 -23.61 15.63
N SER A 199 -10.83 -23.33 16.86
CA SER A 199 -10.87 -21.97 17.41
C SER A 199 -10.95 -21.93 18.93
N TRP A 200 -10.51 -20.82 19.52
CA TRP A 200 -10.68 -20.52 20.94
C TRP A 200 -12.15 -20.51 21.41
N GLY A 201 -13.10 -20.23 20.50
CA GLY A 201 -14.54 -20.24 20.80
C GLY A 201 -15.09 -21.63 21.13
N ALA A 202 -14.43 -22.70 20.66
CA ALA A 202 -14.82 -24.08 20.92
C ALA A 202 -14.32 -24.60 22.29
N CYS A 203 -13.40 -23.90 22.96
CA CYS A 203 -12.77 -24.37 24.20
C CYS A 203 -13.64 -24.26 25.47
N GLY A 204 -14.83 -23.66 25.41
CA GLY A 204 -15.72 -23.48 26.56
C GLY A 204 -15.17 -22.51 27.64
N PRO A 205 -15.99 -22.09 28.62
CA PRO A 205 -15.56 -21.16 29.66
C PRO A 205 -14.57 -21.80 30.64
N LEU A 206 -13.47 -21.10 30.93
CA LEU A 206 -12.52 -21.48 32.00
C LEU A 206 -13.10 -21.10 33.37
N ARG A 207 -13.41 -22.08 34.22
CA ARG A 207 -13.88 -21.84 35.60
C ARG A 207 -12.69 -21.83 36.57
N LYS A 208 -12.53 -20.74 37.35
CA LYS A 208 -11.56 -20.74 38.47
C LYS A 208 -11.99 -21.81 39.47
N GLN A 209 -11.12 -22.78 39.75
CA GLN A 209 -11.28 -23.61 40.95
C GLN A 209 -10.83 -22.78 42.15
N ALA A 210 -11.71 -22.61 43.13
CA ALA A 210 -11.34 -22.14 44.46
C ALA A 210 -10.90 -23.36 45.28
N SER A 211 -9.66 -23.35 45.77
CA SER A 211 -9.16 -24.32 46.74
C SER A 211 -9.73 -23.99 48.13
N PRO A 212 -10.15 -24.98 48.95
CA PRO A 212 -10.58 -24.75 50.33
C PRO A 212 -9.52 -24.04 51.20
N ASP A 213 -8.23 -24.15 50.82
CA ASP A 213 -7.08 -23.67 51.61
C ASP A 213 -6.41 -22.39 51.08
N GLY A 214 -7.09 -21.61 50.22
CA GLY A 214 -6.61 -20.28 49.80
C GLY A 214 -5.34 -20.25 48.93
N ARG A 215 -4.80 -21.40 48.49
CA ARG A 215 -3.68 -21.46 47.53
C ARG A 215 -4.20 -21.52 46.09
N PRO A 216 -3.62 -20.76 45.13
CA PRO A 216 -4.05 -20.80 43.74
C PRO A 216 -3.62 -22.12 43.10
N GLN A 217 -4.56 -23.05 42.92
CA GLN A 217 -4.39 -24.19 42.03
C GLN A 217 -4.92 -23.85 40.63
N GLY A 218 -4.30 -24.45 39.61
CA GLY A 218 -4.56 -24.17 38.20
C GLY A 218 -6.01 -24.47 37.77
N PHE A 219 -6.37 -24.01 36.57
CA PHE A 219 -7.67 -24.27 35.95
C PHE A 219 -7.70 -25.68 35.37
N VAL A 220 -8.78 -26.42 35.61
CA VAL A 220 -8.98 -27.79 35.11
C VAL A 220 -10.19 -27.84 34.16
N PRO A 221 -10.16 -28.67 33.10
CA PRO A 221 -11.33 -29.01 32.26
C PRO A 221 -12.61 -29.25 33.06
N SER A 222 -13.76 -28.84 32.51
CA SER A 222 -15.03 -29.51 32.78
C SER A 222 -15.16 -30.72 31.85
#